data_AF-A0A2D0N3Q6-F1
#
_entry.id   AF-A0A2D0N3Q6-F1
#
_cell.length_a   1.000
_cell.length_b   1.000
_cell.length_c   1.000
_cell.angle_alpha   90.00
_cell.angle_beta   90.00
_cell.angle_gamma   90.00
#
_symmetry.space_group_name_H-M   'P 1'
#
loop_
_entity.id
_entity.type
_entity.pdbx_description
1 polymer ?
#
loop_
_entity_poly.entity_id
_entity_poly.type
_entity_poly.pdbx_seq_one_letter_code
_entity_poly.pdbx_strand_id
1 'polypeptide(L)'
;MEHSYGHGKKYLATNFILLTFLAFLTDQIAQRLDAAFDRALTYCKTKKKLWEKVRQVFDLLPCMSMNVIYRFKAKEIKVDFPLLE
;
A
#
# COMPACT_ATOMS: atom_id res chain seq x y z
N MET A 1 20.44 -5.98 35.36
CA MET A 1 20.82 -6.02 33.95
C MET A 1 19.71 -6.78 33.22
N GLU A 2 18.59 -6.13 32.94
CA GLU A 2 17.45 -6.75 32.23
C GLU A 2 17.13 -5.91 30.99
N HIS A 3 17.77 -6.28 29.89
CA HIS A 3 17.54 -5.71 28.56
C HIS A 3 16.92 -6.75 27.62
N SER A 4 15.84 -7.39 28.07
CA SER A 4 15.02 -8.22 27.19
C SER A 4 13.87 -7.41 26.59
N TYR A 5 14.20 -6.30 25.91
CA TYR A 5 13.25 -5.59 25.04
C TYR A 5 12.81 -6.44 23.83
N GLY A 6 13.55 -7.52 23.52
CA GLY A 6 13.28 -8.42 22.39
C GLY A 6 12.00 -9.26 22.50
N HIS A 7 11.43 -9.46 23.69
CA HIS A 7 10.09 -10.08 23.84
C HIS A 7 8.95 -9.06 23.89
N GLY A 8 9.28 -7.77 24.00
CA GLY A 8 8.30 -6.70 24.10
C GLY A 8 7.60 -6.67 25.47
N LYS A 9 7.42 -5.47 26.03
CA LYS A 9 6.55 -5.30 27.21
C LYS A 9 5.12 -5.68 26.80
N LYS A 10 4.49 -6.64 27.51
CA LYS A 10 3.08 -7.07 27.28
C LYS A 10 2.78 -7.43 25.80
N TYR A 11 3.32 -8.54 25.31
CA TYR A 11 2.99 -9.11 23.98
C TYR A 11 3.30 -8.22 22.77
N LEU A 12 4.10 -7.16 22.93
CA LEU A 12 4.35 -6.19 21.86
C LEU A 12 4.96 -6.83 20.60
N ALA A 13 5.96 -7.71 20.76
CA ALA A 13 6.57 -8.41 19.64
C ALA A 13 5.57 -9.31 18.91
N THR A 14 4.76 -10.07 19.66
CA THR A 14 3.68 -10.90 19.11
C THR A 14 2.66 -10.07 18.34
N ASN A 15 2.22 -8.92 18.89
CA ASN A 15 1.28 -8.03 18.22
C ASN A 15 1.86 -7.48 16.92
N PHE A 16 3.13 -7.07 16.89
CA PHE A 16 3.78 -6.62 15.65
C PHE A 16 3.87 -7.73 14.60
N ILE A 17 4.19 -8.96 15.01
CA ILE A 17 4.21 -10.12 14.10
C ILE A 17 2.81 -10.37 13.53
N LEU A 18 1.77 -10.36 14.36
CA LEU A 18 0.39 -10.56 13.92
C LEU A 18 -0.06 -9.46 12.95
N LEU A 19 0.23 -8.19 13.26
CA LEU A 19 -0.06 -7.05 12.38
C LEU A 19 0.69 -7.17 11.04
N THR A 20 1.93 -7.63 11.08
CA THR A 20 2.75 -7.86 9.87
C THR A 20 2.11 -8.94 9.00
N PHE A 21 1.76 -10.09 9.57
CA PHE A 21 1.09 -11.15 8.82
C PHE A 21 -0.28 -10.74 8.31
N LEU A 22 -1.04 -9.96 9.08
CA LEU A 22 -2.32 -9.42 8.64
C LEU A 22 -2.18 -8.45 7.46
N ALA A 23 -1.17 -7.58 7.49
CA ALA A 23 -0.86 -6.69 6.38
C ALA A 23 -0.47 -7.46 5.12
N PHE A 24 0.39 -8.49 5.25
CA PHE A 24 0.77 -9.36 4.13
C PHE A 24 -0.42 -10.16 3.58
N LEU A 25 -1.29 -10.70 4.44
CA LEU A 25 -2.49 -11.41 4.00
C LEU A 25 -3.43 -10.47 3.23
N THR A 26 -3.64 -9.26 3.74
CA THR A 26 -4.46 -8.25 3.07
C THR A 26 -3.89 -7.87 1.70
N ASP A 27 -2.57 -7.70 1.61
CA ASP A 27 -1.89 -7.45 0.34
C ASP A 27 -2.03 -8.62 -0.65
N GLN A 28 -1.88 -9.87 -0.19
CA GLN A 28 -2.08 -11.05 -1.03
C GLN A 28 -3.52 -11.19 -1.54
N ILE A 29 -4.50 -10.88 -0.70
CA ILE A 29 -5.93 -10.85 -1.10
C ILE A 29 -6.15 -9.81 -2.19
N ALA A 30 -5.64 -8.59 -2.01
CA ALA A 30 -5.75 -7.52 -3.02
C ALA A 30 -5.09 -7.94 -4.34
N GLN A 31 -3.88 -8.50 -4.29
CA GLN A 31 -3.16 -8.97 -5.48
C GLN A 31 -3.86 -10.12 -6.22
N ARG A 32 -4.73 -10.89 -5.55
CA ARG A 32 -5.41 -12.04 -6.16
C ARG A 32 -6.80 -11.73 -6.66
N LEU A 33 -7.50 -10.76 -6.04
CA LEU A 33 -8.92 -10.52 -6.25
C LEU A 33 -9.24 -9.13 -6.81
N ASP A 34 -8.34 -8.15 -6.69
CA ASP A 34 -8.63 -6.77 -7.13
C ASP A 34 -8.26 -6.58 -8.62
N ALA A 35 -9.27 -6.54 -9.48
CA ALA A 35 -9.08 -6.28 -10.91
C ALA A 35 -8.50 -4.88 -11.21
N ALA A 36 -8.66 -3.90 -10.32
CA ALA A 36 -7.98 -2.60 -10.45
C ALA A 36 -6.49 -2.73 -10.14
N PHE A 37 -6.10 -3.57 -9.17
CA PHE A 37 -4.70 -3.88 -8.90
C PHE A 37 -4.02 -4.48 -10.14
N ASP A 38 -4.65 -5.48 -10.78
CA ASP A 38 -4.09 -6.14 -11.97
C ASP A 38 -3.92 -5.18 -13.15
N ARG A 39 -4.91 -4.30 -13.38
CA ARG A 39 -4.82 -3.26 -14.41
C ARG A 39 -3.71 -2.25 -14.09
N ALA A 40 -3.62 -1.80 -12.85
CA ALA A 40 -2.56 -0.89 -12.41
C ALA A 40 -1.16 -1.52 -12.53
N LEU A 41 -1.03 -2.81 -12.20
CA LEU A 41 0.21 -3.58 -12.34
C LEU A 41 0.57 -3.75 -13.82
N THR A 42 -0.39 -4.04 -14.69
CA THR A 42 -0.18 -4.15 -16.14
C THR A 42 0.31 -2.84 -16.75
N TYR A 43 -0.20 -1.71 -16.25
CA TYR A 43 0.26 -0.38 -16.63
C TYR A 43 1.67 -0.08 -16.09
N CYS A 44 1.92 -0.40 -14.83
CA CYS A 44 3.20 -0.13 -14.14
C CYS A 44 4.32 -1.14 -14.49
N LYS A 45 3.99 -2.28 -15.11
CA LYS A 45 4.87 -3.38 -15.54
C LYS A 45 5.52 -4.19 -14.42
N THR A 46 5.88 -3.57 -13.29
CA THR A 46 6.50 -4.26 -12.16
C THR A 46 5.83 -3.88 -10.85
N LYS A 47 5.81 -4.80 -9.89
CA LYS A 47 5.28 -4.54 -8.54
C LYS A 47 6.04 -3.42 -7.84
N LYS A 48 7.36 -3.37 -8.00
CA LYS A 48 8.20 -2.29 -7.45
C LYS A 48 7.73 -0.91 -7.94
N LYS A 49 7.54 -0.76 -9.26
CA LYS A 49 7.08 0.51 -9.85
C LYS A 49 5.65 0.84 -9.43
N LEU A 50 4.77 -0.16 -9.32
CA LEU A 50 3.42 0.04 -8.80
C LEU A 50 3.46 0.61 -7.39
N TRP A 51 4.24 0.02 -6.49
CA TRP A 51 4.38 0.49 -5.09
C TRP A 51 4.98 1.88 -4.97
N GLU A 52 6.02 2.19 -5.76
CA GLU A 52 6.56 3.55 -5.85
C GLU A 52 5.49 4.55 -6.28
N LYS A 53 4.66 4.20 -7.26
CA LYS A 53 3.57 5.05 -7.74
C LYS A 53 2.42 5.17 -6.77
N VAL A 54 2.08 4.12 -6.03
CA VAL A 54 1.07 4.16 -4.95
C VAL A 54 1.52 5.14 -3.87
N ARG A 55 2.79 5.05 -3.43
CA ARG A 55 3.35 5.98 -2.43
C ARG A 55 3.31 7.43 -2.89
N GLN A 56 3.72 7.69 -4.14
CA GLN A 56 3.64 9.04 -4.73
C GLN A 56 2.22 9.62 -4.72
N VAL A 57 1.17 8.80 -4.87
CA VAL A 57 -0.21 9.29 -4.78
C VAL A 57 -0.57 9.62 -3.35
N PHE A 58 -0.22 8.74 -2.40
CA PHE A 58 -0.46 9.00 -0.98
C PHE A 58 0.21 10.29 -0.50
N ASP A 59 1.43 10.56 -0.99
CA ASP A 59 2.18 11.76 -0.60
C ASP A 59 1.58 13.05 -1.18
N LEU A 60 0.85 12.97 -2.31
CA LEU A 60 0.38 14.14 -3.07
C LEU A 60 -1.13 14.38 -2.99
N LEU A 61 -1.93 13.34 -2.75
CA LEU A 61 -3.39 13.40 -2.85
C LEU A 61 -4.09 12.73 -1.66
N PRO A 62 -5.18 13.33 -1.16
CA PRO A 62 -6.07 12.64 -0.24
C PRO A 62 -6.72 11.46 -0.98
N CYS A 63 -6.59 10.26 -0.40
CA CYS A 63 -7.09 9.02 -1.00
C CYS A 63 -8.14 8.38 -0.10
N MET A 64 -9.33 8.14 -0.64
CA MET A 64 -10.43 7.50 0.10
C MET A 64 -10.26 5.98 0.25
N SER A 65 -9.50 5.34 -0.65
CA SER A 65 -9.18 3.92 -0.59
C SER A 65 -8.01 3.55 -1.49
N MET A 66 -7.42 2.38 -1.25
CA MET A 66 -6.37 1.83 -2.11
C MET A 66 -6.87 1.57 -3.55
N ASN A 67 -8.13 1.16 -3.70
CA ASN A 67 -8.72 0.90 -5.01
C ASN A 67 -8.76 2.17 -5.88
N VAL A 68 -9.04 3.34 -5.29
CA VAL A 68 -8.99 4.63 -6.00
C VAL A 68 -7.59 4.91 -6.53
N ILE A 69 -6.55 4.58 -5.75
CA ILE A 69 -5.16 4.74 -6.17
C ILE A 69 -4.83 3.82 -7.36
N TYR A 70 -5.26 2.56 -7.30
CA TYR A 70 -5.07 1.62 -8.42
C TYR A 70 -5.79 2.09 -9.68
N ARG A 71 -7.05 2.51 -9.57
CA ARG A 71 -7.82 3.04 -10.70
C ARG A 71 -7.20 4.32 -11.28
N PHE A 72 -6.71 5.22 -10.42
CA PHE A 72 -5.95 6.39 -10.85
C PHE A 72 -4.68 6.01 -11.62
N LYS A 73 -3.92 5.02 -11.14
CA LYS A 73 -2.72 4.53 -11.86
C LYS A 73 -3.01 3.72 -13.10
N ALA A 74 -4.15 3.03 -13.16
CA ALA A 74 -4.67 2.40 -14.38
C ALA A 74 -5.21 3.41 -15.40
N LYS A 75 -5.14 4.73 -15.12
CA LYS A 75 -5.67 5.84 -15.94
C LYS A 75 -7.20 5.83 -16.10
N GLU A 76 -7.92 5.14 -15.22
CA GLU A 76 -9.39 5.15 -15.19
C GLU A 76 -9.93 6.43 -14.55
N ILE A 77 -9.13 7.06 -13.69
CA ILE A 77 -9.46 8.31 -13.01
C ILE A 77 -8.37 9.32 -13.41
N LYS A 78 -8.80 10.53 -13.75
CA LYS A 78 -7.91 11.67 -13.97
C LYS A 78 -8.21 12.70 -12.90
N VAL A 79 -7.14 13.25 -12.32
CA VAL A 79 -7.21 14.36 -11.37
C VAL A 79 -6.51 15.51 -12.05
N ASP A 80 -7.16 16.66 -12.06
CA ASP A 80 -6.54 17.89 -12.53
C ASP A 80 -5.66 18.45 -11.41
N PHE A 81 -4.42 18.77 -11.74
CA PHE A 81 -3.46 19.31 -10.78
C PHE A 81 -3.14 20.74 -11.18
N PRO A 82 -3.22 21.71 -10.26
CA PRO A 82 -2.72 23.04 -10.54
C PRO A 82 -1.21 22.97 -10.81
N LEU A 83 -0.74 23.78 -11.75
CA LEU A 83 0.70 23.97 -11.95
C LEU A 83 1.30 24.59 -10.69
N LEU A 84 2.44 24.06 -10.25
CA LEU A 84 3.26 24.69 -9.23
C LEU A 84 4.16 25.72 -9.95
N GLU A 85 3.83 27.00 -9.81
CA GLU A 85 4.66 28.12 -10.28
C GLU A 85 5.87 28.36 -9.35
#